data_AF-A0A133VLV9-F1
#
_entry.id   AF-A0A133VLV9-F1
#
_cell.length_a   1.000
_cell.length_b   1.000
_cell.length_c   1.000
_cell.angle_alpha   90.00
_cell.angle_beta   90.00
_cell.angle_gamma   90.00
#
_symmetry.space_group_name_H-M   'P 1'
#
loop_
_entity.id
_entity.type
_entity.pdbx_description
1 polymer ?
#
loop_
_entity_poly.entity_id
_entity_poly.type
_entity_poly.pdbx_seq_one_letter_code
_entity_poly.pdbx_strand_id
1 'polypeptide(L)' 'MNWTRPEINHIKVSLDRCDAQQLSNELGRAKENVEQKIEEIKANQRLSRLSQYVKKVRR' A
#
# COMPACT_ATOMS: atom_id res chain seq x y z
N MET A 1 10.35 -4.82 -9.28
CA MET A 1 9.28 -4.12 -10.03
C MET A 1 9.34 -2.64 -9.76
N ASN A 2 9.36 -1.80 -10.80
CA ASN A 2 9.24 -0.36 -10.63
C ASN A 2 7.74 0.01 -10.52
N TRP A 3 7.37 0.56 -9.38
CA TRP A 3 6.06 1.15 -9.14
C TRP A 3 6.22 2.67 -9.19
N THR A 4 5.40 3.34 -10.01
CA THR A 4 5.40 4.79 -10.09
C THR A 4 4.68 5.40 -8.89
N ARG A 5 5.00 6.65 -8.56
CA ARG A 5 4.32 7.39 -7.49
C ARG A 5 2.79 7.45 -7.69
N PRO A 6 2.27 7.73 -8.90
CA PRO A 6 0.83 7.69 -9.15
C PRO A 6 0.20 6.33 -8.88
N GLU A 7 0.80 5.23 -9.34
CA GLU A 7 0.26 3.87 -9.11
C GLU A 7 0.21 3.55 -7.61
N ILE A 8 1.28 3.87 -6.86
CA ILE A 8 1.32 3.67 -5.41
C ILE A 8 0.24 4.51 -4.72
N ASN A 9 0.03 5.76 -5.16
CA ASN A 9 -0.98 6.62 -4.58
C ASN A 9 -2.39 6.11 -4.88
N HIS A 10 -2.61 5.63 -6.10
CA HIS A 10 -3.87 4.99 -6.50
C HIS A 10 -4.18 3.79 -5.61
N ILE A 11 -3.23 2.87 -5.44
CA ILE A 11 -3.40 1.71 -4.54
C ILE A 11 -3.73 2.18 -3.11
N LYS A 12 -3.01 3.19 -2.59
CA LYS A 12 -3.24 3.70 -1.23
C LYS A 12 -4.65 4.26 -1.02
N VAL A 13 -5.19 5.00 -1.99
CA VAL A 13 -6.51 5.64 -1.89
C VAL A 13 -7.64 4.63 -2.14
N SER A 14 -7.39 3.66 -3.03
CA SER A 14 -8.38 2.65 -3.42
C SER A 14 -8.41 1.43 -2.49
N LEU A 15 -7.43 1.27 -1.60
CA LEU A 15 -7.31 0.11 -0.69
C LEU A 15 -8.54 -0.18 0.17
N ASP A 16 -9.31 0.86 0.53
CA ASP A 16 -10.54 0.72 1.33
C ASP A 16 -11.78 0.40 0.48
N ARG A 17 -11.68 0.46 -0.86
CA ARG A 17 -12.84 0.43 -1.78
C ARG A 17 -12.73 -0.61 -2.89
N CYS A 18 -11.51 -0.98 -3.29
CA CYS A 18 -11.25 -1.88 -4.39
C CYS A 18 -10.48 -3.11 -3.90
N ASP A 19 -10.83 -4.27 -4.45
CA ASP A 19 -10.06 -5.49 -4.25
C ASP A 19 -8.81 -5.52 -5.15
N ALA A 20 -7.91 -6.47 -4.90
CA ALA A 20 -6.67 -6.59 -5.67
C ALA A 20 -6.93 -6.89 -7.16
N GLN A 21 -8.07 -7.51 -7.49
CA GLN A 21 -8.44 -7.83 -8.87
C GLN A 21 -8.87 -6.58 -9.65
N GLN A 22 -9.68 -5.70 -9.05
CA GLN A 22 -10.04 -4.42 -9.63
C GLN A 22 -8.79 -3.55 -9.85
N LEU A 23 -7.92 -3.48 -8.85
CA LEU A 23 -6.66 -2.74 -8.96
C LEU A 23 -5.73 -3.32 -10.02
N SER A 24 -5.70 -4.65 -10.21
CA SER A 24 -4.92 -5.27 -11.28
C SER A 24 -5.43 -4.88 -12.66
N ASN A 25 -6.75 -4.84 -12.82
CA ASN A 25 -7.39 -4.45 -14.07
C ASN A 25 -7.16 -2.97 -14.39
N GLU A 26 -7.27 -2.09 -13.40
CA GLU A 26 -7.05 -0.64 -13.56
C GLU A 26 -5.60 -0.29 -13.86
N LEU A 27 -4.65 -0.99 -13.24
CA LEU A 27 -3.21 -0.72 -13.37
C LEU A 27 -2.56 -1.51 -14.51
N GLY A 28 -3.32 -2.40 -15.19
CA GLY A 28 -2.80 -3.27 -16.23
C GLY A 28 -1.67 -4.19 -15.73
N ARG A 29 -1.73 -4.60 -14.46
CA ARG A 29 -0.68 -5.43 -13.82
C ARG A 29 -1.23 -6.79 -13.43
N ALA A 30 -0.33 -7.76 -13.27
CA ALA A 30 -0.71 -9.05 -12.71
C ALA A 30 -1.21 -8.88 -11.26
N LYS A 31 -2.29 -9.59 -10.92
CA LYS A 31 -2.93 -9.54 -9.60
C LYS A 31 -1.94 -9.84 -8.46
N GLU A 32 -1.10 -10.87 -8.63
CA GLU A 32 -0.09 -11.24 -7.63
C GLU A 32 0.84 -10.07 -7.28
N ASN A 33 1.23 -9.26 -8.28
CA ASN A 33 2.10 -8.11 -8.07
C ASN A 33 1.38 -7.01 -7.27
N VAL A 34 0.10 -6.81 -7.57
CA VAL A 34 -0.75 -5.85 -6.86
C VAL A 34 -0.93 -6.29 -5.41
N GLU A 35 -1.19 -7.58 -5.17
CA GLU A 35 -1.30 -8.16 -3.83
C GLU A 35 -0.01 -7.97 -3.03
N GLN A 36 1.15 -8.31 -3.63
CA GLN A 36 2.45 -8.07 -3.02
C GLN A 36 2.63 -6.59 -2.65
N LYS A 37 2.26 -5.68 -3.56
CA LYS A 37 2.43 -4.25 -3.34
C LYS A 37 1.49 -3.72 -2.25
N ILE A 38 0.26 -4.24 -2.20
CA ILE A 38 -0.71 -3.93 -1.14
C ILE A 38 -0.14 -4.32 0.23
N GLU A 39 0.39 -5.53 0.37
CA GLU A 39 0.95 -5.99 1.64
C GLU A 39 2.20 -5.18 2.03
N GLU A 40 3.06 -4.84 1.09
CA GLU A 40 4.19 -3.93 1.31
C GLU A 40 3.74 -2.55 1.83
N ILE A 41 2.68 -1.98 1.23
CA ILE A 41 2.12 -0.68 1.64
C ILE A 41 1.56 -0.77 3.07
N LYS A 42 0.78 -1.82 3.39
CA LYS A 42 0.21 -2.04 4.73
C LYS A 42 1.30 -2.20 5.79
N ALA A 43 2.33 -3.01 5.50
CA ALA A 43 3.47 -3.21 6.39
C ALA A 43 4.19 -1.89 6.69
N ASN A 44 4.46 -1.09 5.65
CA ASN A 44 5.10 0.21 5.81
C ASN A 44 4.24 1.21 6.61
N GLN A 45 2.92 1.23 6.39
CA GLN A 45 2.01 2.05 7.19
C GLN A 45 2.02 1.63 8.66
N ARG A 46 2.01 0.31 8.94
CA ARG A 46 2.06 -0.21 10.31
C ARG A 46 3.37 0.16 11.01
N LEU A 47 4.50 0.03 10.33
CA LEU A 47 5.82 0.43 10.85
C LEU A 47 5.88 1.94 11.12
N SER A 48 5.32 2.76 10.22
CA SER A 48 5.27 4.22 10.41
C SER A 48 4.45 4.60 11.64
N ARG A 49 3.26 3.99 11.83
CA ARG A 49 2.43 4.19 13.02
C ARG A 49 3.14 3.75 14.30
N LEU A 50 3.81 2.61 14.28
CA LEU A 50 4.58 2.11 15.43
C LEU A 50 5.72 3.08 15.79
N SER A 51 6.46 3.57 14.79
CA SER A 51 7.53 4.56 14.99
C SER A 51 7.00 5.86 15.61
N GLN A 52 5.87 6.36 15.12
CA GLN A 52 5.20 7.53 15.70
C GLN A 52 4.76 7.29 17.14
N TYR A 53 4.21 6.11 17.44
CA TYR A 53 3.81 5.74 18.79
C TYR A 53 5.01 5.70 19.75
N VAL A 54 6.11 5.04 19.38
CA VAL A 54 7.33 4.98 20.19
C VAL A 54 7.89 6.38 20.46
N LYS A 55 7.89 7.27 19.47
CA LYS A 55 8.30 8.67 19.65
C LYS A 55 7.40 9.42 20.64
N LYS A 56 6.10 9.13 20.63
CA LYS A 56 5.14 9.76 21.54
C LYS A 56 5.29 9.25 22.98
N VAL A 57 5.57 7.96 23.17
CA VAL A 57 5.74 7.34 24.50
C VAL A 57 7.08 7.69 25.16
N ARG A 58 8.12 8.02 24.37
CA ARG A 58 9.44 8.44 24.89
C ARG A 58 9.52 9.93 25.30
N ARG A 59 8.44 10.71 25.16
CA ARG A 59 8.34 12.09 25.67
C ARG A 59 7.59 12.10 26.97
#